data_AF-A0A914NW39-F1
#
_entry.id   AF-A0A914NW39-F1
#
_cell.length_a   1.000
_cell.length_b   1.000
_cell.length_c   1.000
_cell.angle_alpha   90.00
_cell.angle_beta   90.00
_cell.angle_gamma   90.00
#
_symmetry.space_group_name_H-M   'P 1'
#
loop_
_entity.id
_entity.type
_entity.pdbx_description
1 polymer ?
#
loop_
_entity_poly.entity_id
_entity_poly.type
_entity_poly.pdbx_seq_one_letter_code
_entity_poly.pdbx_strand_id
1 'polypeptide(L)'
;MGTITSSYFAYGSTCDENIDNKNNLNKNEILKEMEEGENKNCCNKNKKPLQKNVLPLLGNGRFDVGCADIMILSGEECCCSSNNDKEKCEGIFARIYYPSEALSPDKYTIERLNEFMQWKPDEKVIEGLAAYKGMSSWKLNLILDWILGDKRIPARWQVPLAKSEEQFPVVVFSHGISGTRQLYSINCSSLSSHGYVVAALDHRDGSSCYTYELNKDPSTGELIQKHIDMKKLPHEEQEYESRIAQVEQRTIETINMLKLFKKLNEGLRNSNVEIVCGNEFDWEQFQGKIKFGKSNFNWA
;
A
#
# COMPACT_ATOMS: atom_id res chain seq x y z
N MET A 1 18.11 -31.33 -8.14
CA MET A 1 19.34 -30.58 -7.81
C MET A 1 19.17 -29.20 -8.42
N GLY A 2 19.20 -28.14 -7.60
CA GLY A 2 18.92 -26.77 -8.03
C GLY A 2 18.01 -26.02 -7.07
N THR A 3 18.46 -25.84 -5.83
CA THR A 3 17.83 -25.01 -4.80
C THR A 3 18.19 -23.55 -5.10
N ILE A 4 17.22 -22.68 -5.40
CA ILE A 4 17.44 -21.23 -5.46
C ILE A 4 16.80 -20.61 -4.23
N THR A 5 17.66 -19.89 -3.52
CA THR A 5 17.58 -19.46 -2.14
C THR A 5 16.63 -18.29 -1.94
N SER A 6 15.81 -18.42 -0.89
CA SER A 6 15.08 -17.35 -0.23
C SER A 6 16.06 -16.38 0.44
N SER A 7 15.95 -15.08 0.15
CA SER A 7 16.67 -14.03 0.87
C SER A 7 15.84 -13.59 2.09
N TYR A 8 16.13 -14.18 3.25
CA TYR A 8 15.73 -13.67 4.56
C TYR A 8 16.79 -12.69 5.08
N PHE A 9 16.35 -11.54 5.58
CA PHE A 9 17.15 -10.56 6.29
C PHE A 9 17.65 -11.13 7.63
N ALA A 10 18.94 -11.02 7.90
CA ALA A 10 19.54 -11.22 9.22
C ALA A 10 20.28 -9.93 9.63
N TYR A 11 19.85 -9.30 10.72
CA TYR A 11 20.66 -8.35 11.46
C TYR A 11 20.91 -8.95 12.85
N GLY A 12 22.13 -9.43 13.06
CA GLY A 12 22.66 -9.74 14.38
C GLY A 12 23.29 -8.51 14.99
N SER A 13 23.11 -8.31 16.29
CA SER A 13 23.87 -7.34 17.08
C SER A 13 24.45 -8.08 18.29
N THR A 14 25.76 -8.11 18.37
CA THR A 14 26.55 -8.59 19.50
C THR A 14 26.72 -7.45 20.50
N CYS A 15 26.40 -7.68 21.78
CA CYS A 15 26.70 -6.74 22.86
C CYS A 15 27.87 -7.30 23.69
N ASP A 16 28.89 -6.47 23.87
CA ASP A 16 30.04 -6.71 24.75
C ASP A 16 29.64 -6.59 26.22
N GLU A 17 30.14 -7.51 27.04
CA GLU A 17 30.09 -7.47 28.50
C GLU A 17 31.25 -6.64 29.04
N ASN A 18 30.98 -5.74 30.00
CA ASN A 18 31.92 -5.41 31.08
C ASN A 18 31.13 -4.80 32.24
N ILE A 19 31.08 -5.54 33.35
CA ILE A 19 30.53 -5.11 34.64
C ILE A 19 31.71 -4.89 35.58
N ASP A 20 31.86 -3.67 36.08
CA ASP A 20 32.63 -3.39 37.29
C ASP A 20 31.72 -2.83 38.38
N ASN A 21 31.93 -3.35 39.58
CA ASN A 21 31.05 -3.28 40.73
C ASN A 21 31.73 -2.43 41.82
N LYS A 22 31.05 -1.38 42.32
CA LYS A 22 31.22 -0.79 43.68
C LYS A 22 30.46 0.53 43.84
N ASN A 23 29.50 0.59 44.75
CA ASN A 23 29.59 1.41 45.98
C ASN A 23 28.27 1.44 46.77
N ASN A 24 28.42 1.30 48.09
CA ASN A 24 27.38 1.40 49.12
C ASN A 24 26.81 2.83 49.21
N LEU A 25 25.49 2.97 49.16
CA LEU A 25 24.77 4.21 49.44
C LEU A 25 23.58 3.95 50.38
N ASN A 26 23.41 4.88 51.32
CA ASN A 26 22.61 4.77 52.53
C ASN A 26 21.10 4.83 52.21
N LYS A 27 20.36 3.79 52.63
CA LYS A 27 18.96 3.53 52.24
C LYS A 27 17.97 4.64 52.62
N ASN A 28 18.32 5.48 53.59
CA ASN A 28 17.46 6.57 54.09
C ASN A 28 17.57 7.87 53.29
N GLU A 29 18.66 8.09 52.53
CA GLU A 29 18.75 9.24 51.60
C GLU A 29 17.97 8.96 50.30
N ILE A 30 17.99 7.72 49.83
CA ILE A 30 17.23 7.27 48.65
C ILE A 30 15.73 7.46 48.87
N LEU A 31 15.21 7.15 50.07
CA LEU A 31 13.78 7.27 50.36
C LEU A 31 13.31 8.74 50.39
N LYS A 32 14.16 9.69 50.79
CA LYS A 32 13.84 11.12 50.74
C LYS A 32 13.90 11.68 49.32
N GLU A 33 14.85 11.26 48.49
CA GLU A 33 14.90 11.64 47.08
C GLU A 33 13.73 11.03 46.27
N MET A 34 13.23 9.86 46.67
CA MET A 34 12.04 9.22 46.06
C MET A 34 10.74 9.98 46.37
N GLU A 35 10.53 10.46 47.60
CA GLU A 35 9.33 11.25 47.95
C GLU A 35 9.32 12.66 47.32
N GLU A 36 10.47 13.32 47.22
CA GLU A 36 10.58 14.63 46.54
C GLU A 36 10.53 14.49 45.00
N GLY A 37 10.96 13.33 44.46
CA GLY A 37 10.89 12.99 43.04
C GLY A 37 9.48 12.59 42.56
N GLU A 38 8.63 12.04 43.44
CA GLU A 38 7.25 11.66 43.10
C GLU A 38 6.34 12.87 42.85
N ASN A 39 6.54 13.98 43.57
CA ASN A 39 5.73 15.19 43.41
C ASN A 39 6.12 16.06 42.18
N LYS A 40 7.25 15.80 41.52
CA LYS A 40 7.69 16.51 40.31
C LYS A 40 7.59 15.70 39.02
N ASN A 41 7.30 14.40 39.09
CA ASN A 41 7.25 13.49 37.94
C ASN A 41 5.84 13.14 37.42
N CYS A 42 4.80 13.88 37.83
CA CYS A 42 3.44 13.64 37.33
C CYS A 42 3.24 14.05 35.84
N CYS A 43 4.25 14.62 35.18
CA CYS A 43 4.15 15.11 33.79
C CYS A 43 5.02 14.40 32.74
N ASN A 44 5.71 13.29 33.02
CA ASN A 44 6.57 12.66 32.01
C ASN A 44 6.61 11.12 32.04
N LYS A 45 5.45 10.47 32.16
CA LYS A 45 5.34 9.01 31.94
C LYS A 45 5.17 8.71 30.44
N ASN A 46 6.29 8.39 29.78
CA ASN A 46 6.43 7.51 28.60
C ASN A 46 5.22 7.37 27.65
N LYS A 47 5.03 8.32 26.73
CA LYS A 47 4.14 8.24 25.55
C LYS A 47 4.58 7.22 24.47
N LYS A 48 5.11 6.03 24.81
CA LYS A 48 5.49 5.03 23.78
C LYS A 48 5.09 3.59 24.08
N PRO A 49 3.87 3.20 23.65
CA PRO A 49 3.60 1.80 23.26
C PRO A 49 3.05 1.61 21.83
N LEU A 50 2.49 2.63 21.16
CA LEU A 50 1.67 2.44 19.95
C LEU A 50 2.45 2.52 18.63
N GLN A 51 3.55 3.26 18.60
CA GLN A 51 4.43 3.34 17.43
C GLN A 51 4.93 1.95 16.99
N LYS A 52 5.10 0.99 17.92
CA LYS A 52 5.53 -0.39 17.62
C LYS A 52 4.51 -1.20 16.80
N ASN A 53 3.25 -0.74 16.72
CA ASN A 53 2.22 -1.38 15.92
C ASN A 53 2.19 -0.83 14.49
N VAL A 54 2.76 0.35 14.24
CA VAL A 54 2.95 0.85 12.88
C VAL A 54 4.36 0.49 12.42
N LEU A 55 4.46 -0.16 11.27
CA LEU A 55 5.74 -0.52 10.67
C LEU A 55 6.55 0.74 10.39
N PRO A 56 7.88 0.69 10.57
CA PRO A 56 8.72 1.85 10.32
C PRO A 56 8.66 2.22 8.83
N LEU A 57 8.53 3.51 8.58
CA LEU A 57 8.74 4.07 7.26
C LEU A 57 10.23 3.97 6.90
N LEU A 58 10.53 3.66 5.64
CA LEU A 58 11.91 3.68 5.16
C LEU A 58 12.30 5.12 4.80
N GLY A 59 13.42 5.59 5.36
CA GLY A 59 13.90 6.95 5.15
C GLY A 59 13.15 8.02 5.95
N ASN A 60 13.51 9.28 5.71
CA ASN A 60 13.04 10.45 6.47
C ASN A 60 12.32 11.43 5.53
N GLY A 61 11.26 10.96 4.88
CA GLY A 61 10.41 11.82 4.06
C GLY A 61 9.74 12.93 4.87
N ARG A 62 9.49 14.08 4.24
CA ARG A 62 8.90 15.26 4.91
C ARG A 62 7.37 15.21 5.03
N PHE A 63 6.72 14.29 4.32
CA PHE A 63 5.27 14.13 4.35
C PHE A 63 4.88 12.88 5.15
N ASP A 64 3.75 12.96 5.84
CA ASP A 64 3.05 11.74 6.24
C ASP A 64 2.41 11.11 5.00
N VAL A 65 1.99 9.85 5.09
CA VAL A 65 1.43 9.15 3.93
C VAL A 65 -0.06 8.93 4.12
N GLY A 66 -0.84 9.30 3.11
CA GLY A 66 -2.21 8.85 2.94
C GLY A 66 -2.30 7.71 1.93
N CYS A 67 -3.36 6.92 1.99
CA CYS A 67 -3.69 5.95 0.95
C CYS A 67 -5.19 5.75 0.76
N ALA A 68 -5.59 5.45 -0.48
CA ALA A 68 -6.96 5.10 -0.85
C ALA A 68 -6.93 4.07 -1.99
N ASP A 69 -7.90 3.16 -2.03
CA ASP A 69 -8.08 2.27 -3.17
C ASP A 69 -8.94 2.96 -4.24
N ILE A 70 -8.63 2.74 -5.51
CA ILE A 70 -9.37 3.27 -6.65
C ILE A 70 -9.66 2.13 -7.63
N MET A 71 -10.91 2.04 -8.09
CA MET A 71 -11.29 1.16 -9.17
C MET A 71 -12.13 1.89 -10.22
N ILE A 72 -11.79 1.70 -11.48
CA ILE A 72 -12.62 2.07 -12.63
C ILE A 72 -12.97 0.82 -13.44
N LEU A 73 -14.16 0.83 -14.05
CA LEU A 73 -14.64 -0.30 -14.84
C LEU A 73 -13.90 -0.41 -16.19
N SER A 74 -13.97 -1.60 -16.77
CA SER A 74 -13.57 -1.81 -18.17
C SER A 74 -14.51 -1.06 -19.11
N GLY A 75 -13.97 -0.46 -20.17
CA GLY A 75 -14.74 0.31 -21.17
C GLY A 75 -14.94 1.80 -20.86
N GLU A 76 -14.46 2.29 -19.70
CA GLU A 76 -14.45 3.72 -19.38
C GLU A 76 -13.52 4.51 -20.33
N GLU A 77 -13.93 5.73 -20.70
CA GLU A 77 -13.31 6.52 -21.80
C GLU A 77 -11.83 6.83 -21.56
N CYS A 78 -11.38 6.87 -20.30
CA CYS A 78 -9.98 7.03 -19.94
C CYS A 78 -9.06 5.86 -20.35
N CYS A 79 -9.62 4.70 -20.72
CA CYS A 79 -8.84 3.56 -21.19
C CYS A 79 -8.66 3.54 -22.72
N CYS A 80 -9.50 4.24 -23.50
CA CYS A 80 -9.59 4.05 -24.94
C CYS A 80 -9.09 5.27 -25.73
N SER A 81 -8.15 5.06 -26.65
CA SER A 81 -7.59 6.12 -27.50
C SER A 81 -8.38 6.31 -28.80
N SER A 82 -9.28 5.39 -29.15
CA SER A 82 -10.20 5.49 -30.29
C SER A 82 -11.51 4.75 -30.03
N ASN A 83 -12.56 5.08 -30.79
CA ASN A 83 -13.86 4.39 -30.73
C ASN A 83 -13.81 2.91 -31.13
N ASN A 84 -12.74 2.45 -31.81
CA ASN A 84 -12.57 1.06 -32.21
C ASN A 84 -11.89 0.19 -31.12
N ASP A 85 -11.41 0.78 -30.02
CA ASP A 85 -10.66 0.07 -28.96
C ASP A 85 -11.49 -0.20 -27.69
N LYS A 86 -12.80 0.10 -27.70
CA LYS A 86 -13.68 -0.01 -26.52
C LYS A 86 -13.79 -1.45 -25.97
N GLU A 87 -13.64 -2.46 -26.82
CA GLU A 87 -13.67 -3.87 -26.39
C GLU A 87 -12.38 -4.33 -25.70
N LYS A 88 -11.27 -3.57 -25.81
CA LYS A 88 -9.96 -3.95 -25.28
C LYS A 88 -9.53 -3.13 -24.04
N CYS A 89 -10.43 -2.31 -23.53
CA CYS A 89 -10.16 -1.37 -22.47
C CYS A 89 -10.39 -2.01 -21.10
N GLU A 90 -9.35 -2.66 -20.58
CA GLU A 90 -9.37 -3.20 -19.23
C GLU A 90 -9.46 -2.08 -18.19
N GLY A 91 -10.31 -2.31 -17.18
CA GLY A 91 -10.44 -1.43 -16.02
C GLY A 91 -9.15 -1.39 -15.19
N ILE A 92 -9.15 -0.53 -14.18
CA ILE A 92 -7.99 -0.37 -13.28
C ILE A 92 -8.43 -0.71 -11.88
N PHE A 93 -7.56 -1.40 -11.14
CA PHE A 93 -7.63 -1.48 -9.70
C PHE A 93 -6.28 -1.16 -9.09
N ALA A 94 -6.23 -0.20 -8.18
CA ALA A 94 -4.99 0.23 -7.57
C ALA A 94 -5.19 0.68 -6.12
N ARG A 95 -4.12 0.61 -5.33
CA ARG A 95 -3.98 1.42 -4.11
C ARG A 95 -3.10 2.63 -4.43
N ILE A 96 -3.66 3.82 -4.25
CA ILE A 96 -2.93 5.07 -4.39
C ILE A 96 -2.36 5.45 -3.03
N TYR A 97 -1.05 5.63 -2.95
CA TYR A 97 -0.34 6.24 -1.84
C TYR A 97 0.03 7.66 -2.23
N TYR A 98 -0.12 8.60 -1.31
CA TYR A 98 0.08 10.01 -1.61
C TYR A 98 0.62 10.79 -0.41
N PRO A 99 1.29 11.92 -0.65
CA PRO A 99 1.73 12.81 0.42
C PRO A 99 0.51 13.39 1.16
N SER A 100 0.48 13.24 2.48
CA SER A 100 -0.53 13.82 3.36
C SER A 100 0.13 14.83 4.31
N GLU A 101 -0.68 15.68 4.90
CA GLU A 101 -0.20 16.68 5.85
C GLU A 101 0.56 16.02 7.01
N ALA A 102 1.78 16.51 7.27
CA ALA A 102 2.60 16.01 8.38
C ALA A 102 1.92 16.33 9.71
N LEU A 103 1.65 15.30 10.50
CA LEU A 103 1.09 15.46 11.83
C LEU A 103 2.20 15.73 12.85
N SER A 104 1.79 16.19 14.04
CA SER A 104 2.71 16.34 15.16
C SER A 104 3.45 15.02 15.45
N PRO A 105 4.65 15.07 16.06
CA PRO A 105 5.41 13.87 16.44
C PRO A 105 4.60 12.85 17.27
N ASP A 106 3.54 13.29 17.93
CA ASP A 106 2.61 12.49 18.75
C ASP A 106 1.49 11.80 17.93
N LYS A 107 1.61 11.70 16.59
CA LYS A 107 0.59 11.10 15.71
C LYS A 107 0.17 9.65 16.03
N TYR A 108 0.96 8.92 16.81
CA TYR A 108 0.69 7.54 17.21
C TYR A 108 -0.13 7.48 18.51
N THR A 109 -1.32 8.08 18.53
CA THR A 109 -2.27 7.96 19.64
C THR A 109 -3.20 6.77 19.45
N ILE A 110 -3.91 6.36 20.51
CA ILE A 110 -4.83 5.20 20.46
C ILE A 110 -5.98 5.50 19.50
N GLU A 111 -6.49 6.73 19.57
CA GLU A 111 -7.63 7.20 18.78
C GLU A 111 -7.31 7.18 17.28
N ARG A 112 -6.04 7.41 16.93
CA ARG A 112 -5.58 7.56 15.55
C ARG A 112 -4.94 6.31 14.97
N LEU A 113 -4.71 5.28 15.77
CA LEU A 113 -4.12 4.03 15.29
C LEU A 113 -4.98 3.39 14.18
N ASN A 114 -6.30 3.52 14.28
CA ASN A 114 -7.25 3.04 13.29
C ASN A 114 -7.20 3.81 11.96
N GLU A 115 -6.61 5.02 11.93
CA GLU A 115 -6.34 5.71 10.67
C GLU A 115 -5.30 4.94 9.84
N PHE A 116 -4.34 4.25 10.48
CA PHE A 116 -3.31 3.50 9.76
C PHE A 116 -3.86 2.17 9.25
N MET A 117 -3.62 1.87 7.98
CA MET A 117 -4.11 0.63 7.38
C MET A 117 -3.48 -0.61 8.01
N GLN A 118 -4.30 -1.62 8.29
CA GLN A 118 -3.80 -2.92 8.74
C GLN A 118 -2.93 -3.55 7.64
N TRP A 119 -1.80 -4.13 8.03
CA TRP A 119 -0.90 -4.79 7.09
C TRP A 119 -1.35 -6.21 6.75
N LYS A 120 -2.07 -6.86 7.66
CA LYS A 120 -2.64 -8.19 7.42
C LYS A 120 -3.59 -8.13 6.21
N PRO A 121 -3.38 -8.99 5.19
CA PRO A 121 -4.27 -9.04 4.04
C PRO A 121 -5.66 -9.58 4.37
N ASP A 122 -6.61 -9.29 3.49
CA ASP A 122 -7.96 -9.83 3.56
C ASP A 122 -7.98 -11.36 3.39
N GLU A 123 -9.02 -12.00 3.91
CA GLU A 123 -9.15 -13.47 3.91
C GLU A 123 -8.96 -14.10 2.53
N LYS A 124 -9.53 -13.49 1.48
CA LYS A 124 -9.37 -13.97 0.10
C LYS A 124 -7.94 -13.88 -0.43
N VAL A 125 -7.20 -12.84 -0.04
CA VAL A 125 -5.77 -12.74 -0.37
C VAL A 125 -4.98 -13.83 0.34
N ILE A 126 -5.33 -14.13 1.60
CA ILE A 126 -4.71 -15.24 2.34
C ILE A 126 -5.06 -16.60 1.71
N GLU A 127 -6.30 -16.82 1.29
CA GLU A 127 -6.71 -18.03 0.57
C GLU A 127 -5.90 -18.21 -0.73
N GLY A 128 -5.81 -17.17 -1.55
CA GLY A 128 -5.05 -17.18 -2.80
C GLY A 128 -3.55 -17.43 -2.56
N LEU A 129 -2.96 -16.77 -1.57
CA LEU A 129 -1.56 -16.96 -1.22
C LEU A 129 -1.28 -18.37 -0.68
N ALA A 130 -2.21 -18.92 0.11
CA ALA A 130 -2.12 -20.30 0.61
C ALA A 130 -2.19 -21.31 -0.55
N ALA A 131 -3.10 -21.10 -1.50
CA ALA A 131 -3.20 -21.91 -2.72
C ALA A 131 -1.92 -21.85 -3.56
N TYR A 132 -1.31 -20.67 -3.72
CA TYR A 132 -0.03 -20.51 -4.40
C TYR A 132 1.12 -21.24 -3.68
N LYS A 133 1.15 -21.19 -2.34
CA LYS A 133 2.17 -21.87 -1.52
C LYS A 133 1.92 -23.38 -1.33
N GLY A 134 0.80 -23.91 -1.81
CA GLY A 134 0.44 -25.32 -1.63
C GLY A 134 0.17 -25.69 -0.16
N MET A 135 -0.37 -24.76 0.63
CA MET A 135 -0.73 -24.97 2.04
C MET A 135 -2.18 -24.59 2.32
N SER A 136 -2.72 -25.06 3.44
CA SER A 136 -4.09 -24.69 3.85
C SER A 136 -4.15 -23.23 4.32
N SER A 137 -5.19 -22.50 3.93
CA SER A 137 -5.43 -21.09 4.32
C SER A 137 -5.43 -20.89 5.84
N TRP A 138 -5.97 -21.84 6.60
CA TRP A 138 -5.94 -21.81 8.07
C TRP A 138 -4.51 -21.80 8.64
N LYS A 139 -3.62 -22.70 8.16
CA LYS A 139 -2.21 -22.72 8.58
C LYS A 139 -1.49 -21.41 8.23
N LEU A 140 -1.72 -20.90 7.02
CA LEU A 140 -1.12 -19.63 6.61
C LEU A 140 -1.64 -18.47 7.47
N ASN A 141 -2.95 -18.41 7.71
CA ASN A 141 -3.56 -17.39 8.54
C ASN A 141 -2.99 -17.42 9.96
N LEU A 142 -2.79 -18.59 10.57
CA LEU A 142 -2.15 -18.69 11.89
C LEU A 142 -0.72 -18.13 11.90
N ILE A 143 0.09 -18.43 10.88
CA ILE A 143 1.45 -17.91 10.75
C ILE A 143 1.41 -16.39 10.61
N LEU A 144 0.51 -15.87 9.75
CA LEU A 144 0.35 -14.44 9.54
C LEU A 144 -0.17 -13.74 10.80
N ASP A 145 -1.08 -14.34 11.56
CA ASP A 145 -1.56 -13.79 12.83
C ASP A 145 -0.43 -13.68 13.86
N TRP A 146 0.44 -14.69 13.91
CA TRP A 146 1.59 -14.67 14.82
C TRP A 146 2.64 -13.60 14.45
N ILE A 147 2.94 -13.42 13.16
CA ILE A 147 3.97 -12.46 12.70
C ILE A 147 3.41 -11.04 12.60
N LEU A 148 2.23 -10.91 11.98
CA LEU A 148 1.62 -9.63 11.63
C LEU A 148 0.74 -9.10 12.77
N GLY A 149 -0.11 -9.93 13.37
CA GLY A 149 -1.09 -9.47 14.37
C GLY A 149 -1.83 -8.19 13.93
N ASP A 150 -1.81 -7.17 14.79
CA ASP A 150 -2.35 -5.83 14.51
C ASP A 150 -1.27 -4.84 13.99
N LYS A 151 -0.27 -5.35 13.26
CA LYS A 151 0.70 -4.48 12.59
C LYS A 151 0.02 -3.72 11.47
N ARG A 152 0.37 -2.44 11.36
CA ARG A 152 -0.19 -1.47 10.43
C ARG A 152 0.91 -0.88 9.57
N ILE A 153 0.59 -0.54 8.34
CA ILE A 153 1.51 0.14 7.43
C ILE A 153 1.59 1.63 7.80
N PRO A 154 2.69 2.33 7.49
CA PRO A 154 2.84 3.76 7.78
C PRO A 154 2.07 4.64 6.78
N ALA A 155 0.84 4.26 6.43
CA ALA A 155 -0.06 4.99 5.54
C ALA A 155 -1.46 5.05 6.16
N ARG A 156 -2.05 6.25 6.14
CA ARG A 156 -3.37 6.51 6.73
C ARG A 156 -4.48 6.47 5.68
N TRP A 157 -5.58 5.83 6.01
CA TRP A 157 -6.70 5.62 5.09
C TRP A 157 -7.46 6.92 4.81
N GLN A 158 -7.56 7.29 3.53
CA GLN A 158 -8.41 8.37 3.00
C GLN A 158 -8.26 9.73 3.69
N VAL A 159 -7.06 10.00 4.21
CA VAL A 159 -6.75 11.31 4.79
C VAL A 159 -6.52 12.34 3.68
N PRO A 160 -6.72 13.64 3.92
CA PRO A 160 -6.52 14.66 2.89
C PRO A 160 -5.10 14.67 2.31
N LEU A 161 -5.00 15.01 1.02
CA LEU A 161 -3.72 15.28 0.36
C LEU A 161 -3.02 16.46 1.06
N ALA A 162 -1.69 16.44 1.10
CA ALA A 162 -0.90 17.53 1.67
C ALA A 162 -1.24 18.88 1.02
N LYS A 163 -1.46 19.91 1.85
CA LYS A 163 -1.74 21.27 1.38
C LYS A 163 -0.42 21.93 0.98
N SER A 164 0.04 21.63 -0.23
CA SER A 164 1.27 22.17 -0.80
C SER A 164 0.99 22.82 -2.15
N GLU A 165 1.69 23.91 -2.47
CA GLU A 165 1.72 24.48 -3.83
C GLU A 165 2.54 23.62 -4.80
N GLU A 166 3.26 22.62 -4.29
CA GLU A 166 4.06 21.71 -5.10
C GLU A 166 3.20 20.70 -5.86
N GLN A 167 3.67 20.33 -7.05
CA GLN A 167 3.15 19.20 -7.80
C GLN A 167 4.01 17.96 -7.54
N PHE A 168 3.36 16.82 -7.40
CA PHE A 168 3.99 15.56 -7.03
C PHE A 168 4.24 14.69 -8.27
N PRO A 169 5.48 14.21 -8.51
CA PRO A 169 5.73 13.19 -9.54
C PRO A 169 4.97 11.89 -9.24
N VAL A 170 4.63 11.14 -10.30
CA VAL A 170 3.94 9.86 -10.18
C VAL A 170 4.88 8.66 -10.31
N VAL A 171 4.55 7.58 -9.63
CA VAL A 171 5.14 6.24 -9.81
C VAL A 171 4.00 5.24 -9.96
N VAL A 172 4.10 4.34 -10.94
CA VAL A 172 3.20 3.18 -11.04
C VAL A 172 4.02 1.94 -10.68
N PHE A 173 3.53 1.19 -9.70
CA PHE A 173 4.18 0.01 -9.15
C PHE A 173 3.43 -1.24 -9.61
N SER A 174 4.15 -2.14 -10.28
CA SER A 174 3.67 -3.45 -10.72
C SER A 174 4.19 -4.54 -9.78
N HIS A 175 3.30 -5.34 -9.21
CA HIS A 175 3.70 -6.42 -8.30
C HIS A 175 4.23 -7.65 -9.04
N GLY A 176 5.05 -8.46 -8.38
CA GLY A 176 5.49 -9.76 -8.91
C GLY A 176 4.38 -10.82 -8.95
N ILE A 177 4.73 -12.03 -9.38
CA ILE A 177 3.83 -13.19 -9.37
C ILE A 177 3.29 -13.48 -7.96
N SER A 178 2.01 -13.83 -7.85
CA SER A 178 1.24 -13.97 -6.60
C SER A 178 1.12 -12.69 -5.75
N GLY A 179 1.71 -11.57 -6.18
CA GLY A 179 1.60 -10.30 -5.49
C GLY A 179 0.21 -9.68 -5.63
N THR A 180 -0.05 -8.64 -4.85
CA THR A 180 -1.27 -7.80 -4.92
C THR A 180 -0.89 -6.34 -4.69
N ARG A 181 -1.84 -5.41 -4.81
CA ARG A 181 -1.65 -3.99 -4.47
C ARG A 181 -1.21 -3.72 -3.03
N GLN A 182 -1.32 -4.71 -2.14
CA GLN A 182 -1.01 -4.59 -0.71
C GLN A 182 0.46 -4.94 -0.40
N LEU A 183 1.13 -5.71 -1.26
CA LEU A 183 2.41 -6.37 -0.94
C LEU A 183 3.58 -5.38 -0.75
N TYR A 184 3.62 -4.30 -1.53
CA TYR A 184 4.74 -3.34 -1.54
C TYR A 184 4.45 -2.05 -0.76
N SER A 185 3.51 -2.12 0.19
CA SER A 185 3.02 -0.98 0.97
C SER A 185 4.12 -0.16 1.66
N ILE A 186 5.17 -0.78 2.19
CA ILE A 186 6.30 -0.06 2.79
C ILE A 186 7.08 0.77 1.76
N ASN A 187 7.35 0.19 0.59
CA ASN A 187 8.07 0.89 -0.48
C ASN A 187 7.23 2.03 -1.05
N CYS A 188 5.94 1.78 -1.29
CA CYS A 188 5.01 2.81 -1.76
C CYS A 188 4.86 3.94 -0.74
N SER A 189 4.74 3.61 0.55
CA SER A 189 4.68 4.61 1.63
C SER A 189 5.98 5.41 1.72
N SER A 190 7.14 4.75 1.62
CA SER A 190 8.44 5.40 1.59
C SER A 190 8.52 6.43 0.46
N LEU A 191 8.18 6.05 -0.77
CA LEU A 191 8.17 6.98 -1.90
C LEU A 191 7.19 8.15 -1.66
N SER A 192 5.97 7.88 -1.19
CA SER A 192 5.00 8.94 -0.92
C SER A 192 5.42 9.92 0.17
N SER A 193 6.12 9.46 1.20
CA SER A 193 6.68 10.36 2.21
C SER A 193 7.73 11.35 1.66
N HIS A 194 8.37 11.00 0.54
CA HIS A 194 9.33 11.85 -0.17
C HIS A 194 8.65 12.76 -1.23
N GLY A 195 7.32 12.74 -1.33
CA GLY A 195 6.57 13.62 -2.23
C GLY A 195 6.17 12.98 -3.56
N TYR A 196 6.01 11.66 -3.63
CA TYR A 196 5.52 10.95 -4.82
C TYR A 196 4.05 10.52 -4.65
N VAL A 197 3.27 10.63 -5.72
CA VAL A 197 1.98 9.92 -5.81
C VAL A 197 2.26 8.55 -6.42
N VAL A 198 1.95 7.47 -5.70
CA VAL A 198 2.32 6.10 -6.08
C VAL A 198 1.06 5.26 -6.26
N ALA A 199 0.85 4.71 -7.45
CA ALA A 199 -0.20 3.70 -7.68
C ALA A 199 0.40 2.30 -7.59
N ALA A 200 0.01 1.50 -6.60
CA ALA A 200 0.26 0.06 -6.60
C ALA A 200 -0.90 -0.65 -7.29
N LEU A 201 -0.68 -1.17 -8.49
CA LEU A 201 -1.71 -1.86 -9.27
C LEU A 201 -2.04 -3.22 -8.67
N ASP A 202 -3.25 -3.70 -8.93
CA ASP A 202 -3.68 -5.08 -8.70
C ASP A 202 -4.02 -5.70 -10.06
N HIS A 203 -3.06 -6.42 -10.64
CA HIS A 203 -3.15 -6.91 -12.02
C HIS A 203 -4.19 -8.03 -12.16
N ARG A 204 -5.01 -7.97 -13.22
CA ARG A 204 -6.12 -8.91 -13.49
C ARG A 204 -5.76 -9.99 -14.53
N ASP A 205 -4.48 -10.12 -14.81
CA ASP A 205 -3.86 -11.08 -15.73
C ASP A 205 -3.80 -12.53 -15.20
N GLY A 206 -4.41 -12.78 -14.02
CA GLY A 206 -4.35 -14.05 -13.31
C GLY A 206 -2.98 -14.35 -12.70
N SER A 207 -2.08 -13.36 -12.62
CA SER A 207 -0.80 -13.49 -11.92
C SER A 207 -0.89 -13.17 -10.43
N SER A 208 -1.86 -12.34 -10.02
CA SER A 208 -2.15 -12.03 -8.61
C SER A 208 -2.60 -13.28 -7.87
N CYS A 209 -2.25 -13.42 -6.58
CA CYS A 209 -2.74 -14.55 -5.79
C CYS A 209 -4.26 -14.53 -5.65
N TYR A 210 -4.83 -13.32 -5.63
CA TYR A 210 -6.25 -13.06 -5.65
C TYR A 210 -6.48 -11.59 -6.00
N THR A 211 -7.42 -11.32 -6.90
CA THR A 211 -7.96 -9.98 -7.16
C THR A 211 -9.45 -10.08 -7.50
N TYR A 212 -10.08 -8.95 -7.77
CA TYR A 212 -11.46 -8.91 -8.22
C TYR A 212 -11.73 -7.73 -9.14
N GLU A 213 -12.78 -7.88 -9.93
CA GLU A 213 -13.39 -6.80 -10.69
C GLU A 213 -14.82 -6.57 -10.24
N LEU A 214 -15.28 -5.32 -10.37
CA LEU A 214 -16.69 -5.00 -10.24
C LEU A 214 -17.28 -4.92 -11.64
N ASN A 215 -18.49 -5.43 -11.80
CA ASN A 215 -19.27 -5.33 -13.02
C ASN A 215 -20.64 -4.76 -12.69
N LYS A 216 -21.22 -3.94 -13.57
CA LYS A 216 -22.60 -3.49 -13.39
C LYS A 216 -23.57 -4.54 -13.89
N ASP A 217 -24.51 -4.92 -13.05
CA ASP A 217 -25.66 -5.70 -13.48
C ASP A 217 -26.45 -4.88 -14.51
N PRO A 218 -26.69 -5.38 -15.74
CA PRO A 218 -27.39 -4.63 -16.77
C PRO A 218 -28.85 -4.31 -16.43
N SER A 219 -29.46 -5.09 -15.53
CA SER A 219 -30.87 -4.98 -15.16
C SER A 219 -31.10 -4.12 -13.91
N THR A 220 -30.22 -4.23 -12.91
CA THR A 220 -30.36 -3.50 -11.63
C THR A 220 -29.41 -2.31 -11.50
N GLY A 221 -28.31 -2.29 -12.27
CA GLY A 221 -27.23 -1.31 -12.14
C GLY A 221 -26.32 -1.56 -10.92
N GLU A 222 -26.57 -2.61 -10.13
CA GLU A 222 -25.78 -2.94 -8.95
C GLU A 222 -24.36 -3.41 -9.33
N LEU A 223 -23.39 -3.10 -8.48
CA LEU A 223 -22.01 -3.55 -8.66
C LEU A 223 -21.84 -4.97 -8.12
N ILE A 224 -21.60 -5.91 -9.03
CA ILE A 224 -21.34 -7.31 -8.73
C ILE A 224 -19.84 -7.56 -8.73
N GLN A 225 -19.33 -8.11 -7.63
CA GLN A 225 -17.95 -8.53 -7.52
C GLN A 225 -17.72 -9.87 -8.23
N LYS A 226 -16.82 -9.86 -9.22
CA LYS A 226 -16.30 -11.06 -9.87
C LYS A 226 -14.88 -11.33 -9.40
N HIS A 227 -14.70 -12.46 -8.72
CA HIS A 227 -13.42 -12.91 -8.20
C HIS A 227 -12.51 -13.40 -9.33
N ILE A 228 -11.22 -13.11 -9.22
CA ILE A 228 -10.18 -13.53 -10.16
C ILE A 228 -9.05 -14.16 -9.36
N ASP A 229 -8.98 -15.48 -9.41
CA ASP A 229 -7.94 -16.26 -8.75
C ASP A 229 -6.70 -16.39 -9.64
N MET A 230 -5.57 -16.71 -9.01
CA MET A 230 -4.33 -17.00 -9.70
C MET A 230 -4.49 -18.16 -10.68
N LYS A 231 -4.11 -17.95 -11.95
CA LYS A 231 -4.07 -19.00 -12.96
C LYS A 231 -2.82 -19.86 -12.74
N LYS A 232 -3.03 -21.15 -12.52
CA LYS A 232 -1.94 -22.15 -12.55
C LYS A 232 -1.58 -22.39 -14.01
N LEU A 233 -0.35 -22.06 -14.40
CA LEU A 233 0.13 -22.31 -15.75
C LEU A 233 0.72 -23.72 -15.87
N PRO A 234 0.52 -24.42 -17.00
CA PRO A 234 1.15 -25.70 -17.28
C PRO A 234 2.68 -25.54 -17.40
N HIS A 235 3.44 -26.56 -17.04
CA HIS A 235 4.90 -26.50 -16.92
C HIS A 235 5.63 -26.77 -18.26
N GLU A 236 5.17 -26.16 -19.36
CA GLU A 236 5.59 -26.46 -20.74
C GLU A 236 5.62 -25.19 -21.62
N GLU A 237 5.81 -25.31 -22.94
CA GLU A 237 5.90 -24.18 -23.90
C GLU A 237 4.74 -23.18 -23.78
N GLN A 238 3.55 -23.64 -23.38
CA GLN A 238 2.37 -22.80 -23.12
C GLN A 238 2.55 -21.82 -21.96
N GLU A 239 3.51 -22.06 -21.04
CA GLU A 239 3.87 -21.12 -19.99
C GLU A 239 4.38 -19.80 -20.61
N TYR A 240 5.26 -19.88 -21.60
CA TYR A 240 5.91 -18.71 -22.18
C TYR A 240 4.88 -17.75 -22.82
N GLU A 241 3.99 -18.28 -23.66
CA GLU A 241 2.91 -17.51 -24.28
C GLU A 241 1.97 -16.89 -23.24
N SER A 242 1.62 -17.65 -22.20
CA SER A 242 0.79 -17.15 -21.10
C SER A 242 1.48 -16.03 -20.31
N ARG A 243 2.81 -16.10 -20.11
CA ARG A 243 3.60 -15.04 -19.45
C ARG A 243 3.71 -13.80 -20.32
N ILE A 244 3.86 -13.94 -21.64
CA ILE A 244 3.83 -12.80 -22.56
C ILE A 244 2.49 -12.08 -22.46
N ALA A 245 1.38 -12.82 -22.56
CA ALA A 245 0.04 -12.25 -22.43
C ALA A 245 -0.14 -11.51 -21.08
N GLN A 246 0.40 -12.06 -19.98
CA GLN A 246 0.41 -11.39 -18.67
C GLN A 246 1.17 -10.05 -18.70
N VAL A 247 2.36 -10.01 -19.30
CA VAL A 247 3.17 -8.78 -19.39
C VAL A 247 2.52 -7.73 -20.30
N GLU A 248 1.93 -8.15 -21.41
CA GLU A 248 1.17 -7.26 -22.30
C GLU A 248 0.00 -6.62 -21.56
N GLN A 249 -0.78 -7.43 -20.83
CA GLN A 249 -1.90 -6.96 -20.02
C GLN A 249 -1.44 -5.95 -18.94
N ARG A 250 -0.38 -6.28 -18.19
CA ARG A 250 0.22 -5.39 -17.18
C ARG A 250 0.67 -4.05 -17.76
N THR A 251 1.18 -4.07 -18.99
CA THR A 251 1.60 -2.85 -19.70
C THR A 251 0.40 -1.96 -20.02
N ILE A 252 -0.71 -2.56 -20.48
CA ILE A 252 -1.97 -1.85 -20.74
C ILE A 252 -2.52 -1.24 -19.46
N GLU A 253 -2.63 -2.02 -18.37
CA GLU A 253 -3.11 -1.54 -17.06
C GLU A 253 -2.25 -0.38 -16.53
N THR A 254 -0.92 -0.45 -16.73
CA THR A 254 0.02 0.61 -16.35
C THR A 254 -0.19 1.89 -17.15
N ILE A 255 -0.38 1.77 -18.47
CA ILE A 255 -0.67 2.90 -19.35
C ILE A 255 -2.01 3.53 -18.96
N ASN A 256 -3.03 2.72 -18.68
CA ASN A 256 -4.35 3.19 -18.27
C ASN A 256 -4.28 3.94 -16.93
N MET A 257 -3.48 3.48 -15.97
CA MET A 257 -3.24 4.22 -14.72
C MET A 257 -2.58 5.58 -14.94
N LEU A 258 -1.62 5.68 -15.86
CA LEU A 258 -1.04 6.96 -16.23
C LEU A 258 -2.06 7.90 -16.89
N LYS A 259 -2.95 7.38 -17.74
CA LYS A 259 -4.07 8.15 -18.31
C LYS A 259 -5.04 8.62 -17.21
N LEU A 260 -5.37 7.76 -16.25
CA LEU A 260 -6.22 8.11 -15.11
C LEU A 260 -5.57 9.19 -14.24
N PHE A 261 -4.27 9.13 -13.97
CA PHE A 261 -3.58 10.22 -13.27
C PHE A 261 -3.68 11.55 -14.02
N LYS A 262 -3.63 11.55 -15.36
CA LYS A 262 -3.82 12.79 -16.14
C LYS A 262 -5.24 13.35 -15.93
N LYS A 263 -6.25 12.47 -15.93
CA LYS A 263 -7.64 12.85 -15.68
C LYS A 263 -7.86 13.40 -14.26
N LEU A 264 -7.29 12.75 -13.25
CA LEU A 264 -7.28 13.25 -11.88
C LEU A 264 -6.64 14.64 -11.77
N ASN A 265 -5.56 14.87 -12.52
CA ASN A 265 -4.88 16.16 -12.56
C ASN A 265 -5.69 17.25 -13.29
N GLU A 266 -6.44 16.90 -14.33
CA GLU A 266 -7.36 17.80 -15.05
C GLU A 266 -8.58 18.15 -14.17
N GLY A 267 -8.97 17.24 -13.27
CA GLY A 267 -10.18 17.30 -12.45
C GLY A 267 -11.28 16.39 -13.02
N LEU A 268 -12.04 15.72 -12.15
CA LEU A 268 -13.03 14.71 -12.54
C LEU A 268 -14.44 15.29 -12.78
N ARG A 269 -14.75 16.49 -12.27
CA ARG A 269 -16.07 17.15 -12.40
C ARG A 269 -16.65 17.19 -13.81
N ASN A 270 -15.80 17.24 -14.84
CA ASN A 270 -16.20 17.25 -16.25
C ASN A 270 -15.72 16.01 -17.02
N SER A 271 -15.26 14.99 -16.30
CA SER A 271 -14.76 13.75 -16.89
C SER A 271 -15.88 12.69 -16.90
N ASN A 272 -15.93 11.88 -17.95
CA ASN A 272 -16.79 10.69 -18.01
C ASN A 272 -16.13 9.48 -17.32
N VAL A 273 -15.45 9.70 -16.20
CA VAL A 273 -14.74 8.64 -15.47
C VAL A 273 -15.55 8.27 -14.24
N GLU A 274 -16.07 7.05 -14.22
CA GLU A 274 -16.77 6.52 -13.06
C GLU A 274 -15.84 5.71 -12.15
N ILE A 275 -15.65 6.21 -10.93
CA ILE A 275 -14.92 5.51 -9.86
C ILE A 275 -15.93 4.64 -9.08
N VAL A 276 -15.79 3.32 -9.20
CA VAL A 276 -16.69 2.33 -8.59
C VAL A 276 -16.19 1.80 -7.23
N CYS A 277 -14.94 2.06 -6.89
CA CYS A 277 -14.36 1.80 -5.56
C CYS A 277 -13.50 2.99 -5.15
N GLY A 278 -13.66 3.47 -3.91
CA GLY A 278 -13.00 4.66 -3.40
C GLY A 278 -13.75 5.96 -3.71
N ASN A 279 -15.03 5.90 -4.08
CA ASN A 279 -15.84 7.09 -4.40
C ASN A 279 -16.11 7.99 -3.17
N GLU A 280 -15.93 7.46 -1.96
CA GLU A 280 -15.97 8.18 -0.70
C GLU A 280 -14.78 9.11 -0.49
N PHE A 281 -13.67 8.87 -1.20
CA PHE A 281 -12.47 9.69 -1.13
C PHE A 281 -12.55 10.84 -2.14
N ASP A 282 -12.24 12.06 -1.70
CA ASP A 282 -12.28 13.24 -2.55
C ASP A 282 -11.08 13.27 -3.52
N TRP A 283 -11.26 12.66 -4.68
CA TRP A 283 -10.27 12.60 -5.76
C TRP A 283 -10.00 13.96 -6.43
N GLU A 284 -10.87 14.96 -6.25
CA GLU A 284 -10.65 16.32 -6.80
C GLU A 284 -9.44 17.00 -6.15
N GLN A 285 -8.99 16.54 -4.98
CA GLN A 285 -7.77 17.02 -4.33
C GLN A 285 -6.52 16.87 -5.21
N PHE A 286 -6.53 15.96 -6.20
CA PHE A 286 -5.42 15.77 -7.13
C PHE A 286 -5.40 16.76 -8.29
N GLN A 287 -6.45 17.58 -8.46
CA GLN A 287 -6.53 18.56 -9.54
C GLN A 287 -5.36 19.55 -9.48
N GLY A 288 -4.59 19.62 -10.56
CA GLY A 288 -3.40 20.46 -10.67
C GLY A 288 -2.22 20.07 -9.77
N LYS A 289 -2.30 18.95 -9.02
CA LYS A 289 -1.29 18.52 -8.05
C LYS A 289 -0.33 17.45 -8.57
N ILE A 290 -0.54 16.93 -9.78
CA ILE A 290 0.28 15.86 -10.34
C ILE A 290 1.28 16.43 -11.36
N LYS A 291 2.55 16.11 -11.16
CA LYS A 291 3.65 16.48 -12.05
C LYS A 291 3.93 15.37 -13.04
N PHE A 292 3.62 15.60 -14.31
CA PHE A 292 4.13 14.79 -15.40
C PHE A 292 5.48 15.34 -15.88
N GLY A 293 6.42 14.46 -16.23
CA GLY A 293 7.66 14.88 -16.87
C GLY A 293 7.37 15.61 -18.19
N LYS A 294 8.24 16.54 -18.61
CA LYS A 294 8.17 17.13 -19.95
C LYS A 294 8.39 16.01 -20.96
N SER A 295 7.32 15.53 -21.60
CA SER A 295 7.41 14.48 -22.61
C SER A 295 7.95 15.09 -23.91
N ASN A 296 9.24 14.87 -24.20
CA ASN A 296 9.77 14.88 -25.57
C ASN A 296 9.66 13.50 -26.23
N PHE A 297 8.82 12.60 -25.69
CA PHE A 297 8.64 11.26 -26.24
C PHE A 297 7.44 11.27 -27.18
N ASN A 298 7.73 11.29 -28.48
CA ASN A 298 6.81 10.90 -29.53
C ASN A 298 6.60 9.39 -29.41
N TRP A 299 5.45 8.97 -28.89
CA TRP A 299 5.00 7.58 -29.04
C TRP A 299 4.50 7.44 -30.48
N ALA A 300 5.35 6.87 -31.33
CA ALA A 300 5.01 6.48 -32.69
C ALA A 300 4.32 5.11 -32.70
#